data_AF-A0A0F9R0V3-F1
#
_entry.id   AF-A0A0F9R0V3-F1
#
_cell.length_a   1.000
_cell.length_b   1.000
_cell.length_c   1.000
_cell.angle_alpha   90.00
_cell.angle_beta   90.00
_cell.angle_gamma   90.00
#
_symmetry.space_group_name_H-M   'P 1'
#
loop_
_entity.id
_entity.type
_entity.pdbx_description
1 polymer ?
#
loop_
_entity_poly.entity_id
_entity_poly.type
_entity_poly.pdbx_seq_one_letter_code
_entity_poly.pdbx_strand_id
1 'polypeptide(L)'
;MANDTTLPGTGEVYASEDRGGVNFQKVQIESFDSHSVDAFGRWRVSNPKTIFDSKLLYGDNEPLLWDEELISGTMATSGPTANKPFIDFTSTNTTAGRRVRQTFTRFNYQPGKSQMILMTGILELASGTKTGCQRRIGMFDDDNGAFFESDAGTIGVTVRTKDSGSVVDTTVAQSSWNIDTMDGDADSA
;
A
#
# COMPACT_ATOMS: atom_id res chain seq x y z
N MET A 1 -10.51 -49.20 -23.75
CA MET A 1 -11.06 -49.26 -22.39
C MET A 1 -10.16 -48.39 -21.53
N ALA A 2 -10.46 -47.10 -21.42
CA ALA A 2 -9.69 -46.19 -20.59
C ALA A 2 -10.18 -46.35 -19.15
N ASN A 3 -9.22 -46.50 -18.24
CA ASN A 3 -9.44 -46.86 -16.84
C ASN A 3 -10.15 -45.72 -16.11
N ASP A 4 -11.38 -45.99 -15.69
CA ASP A 4 -12.17 -45.15 -14.80
C ASP A 4 -11.61 -45.29 -13.39
N THR A 5 -10.78 -44.34 -12.97
CA THR A 5 -10.34 -44.23 -11.57
C THR A 5 -11.20 -43.18 -10.87
N THR A 6 -12.48 -43.46 -10.72
CA THR A 6 -13.36 -42.79 -9.78
C THR A 6 -13.05 -43.26 -8.36
N LEU A 7 -12.74 -42.32 -7.45
CA LEU A 7 -12.82 -42.61 -6.02
C LEU A 7 -14.32 -42.66 -5.64
N PRO A 8 -14.75 -43.63 -4.82
CA PRO A 8 -16.16 -43.80 -4.52
C PRO A 8 -16.66 -42.65 -3.65
N GLY A 9 -17.48 -41.76 -4.20
CA GLY A 9 -18.24 -40.77 -3.41
C GLY A 9 -18.44 -39.39 -4.04
N THR A 10 -17.71 -39.02 -5.09
CA THR A 10 -17.84 -37.70 -5.74
C THR A 10 -18.37 -37.87 -7.17
N GLY A 11 -19.68 -37.66 -7.35
CA GLY A 11 -20.38 -37.77 -8.62
C GLY A 11 -20.10 -36.59 -9.57
N GLU A 12 -18.83 -36.27 -9.83
CA GLU A 12 -18.46 -35.12 -10.65
C GLU A 12 -17.65 -35.56 -11.88
N VAL A 13 -18.38 -35.88 -12.95
CA VAL A 13 -17.82 -35.99 -14.31
C VAL A 13 -17.80 -34.60 -14.91
N TYR A 14 -16.63 -33.99 -15.09
CA TYR A 14 -16.55 -32.67 -15.68
C TYR A 14 -15.51 -32.59 -16.80
N ALA A 15 -15.97 -32.73 -18.05
CA ALA A 15 -15.23 -32.26 -19.21
C ALA A 15 -15.03 -30.73 -19.09
N SER A 16 -13.83 -30.25 -19.44
CA SER A 16 -13.55 -28.84 -19.68
C SER A 16 -14.24 -28.44 -20.98
N GLU A 17 -15.32 -27.64 -20.90
CA GLU A 17 -15.88 -27.03 -22.09
C GLU A 17 -15.06 -25.79 -22.43
N ASP A 18 -14.21 -25.91 -23.45
CA ASP A 18 -13.54 -24.78 -24.08
C ASP A 18 -14.58 -23.96 -24.84
N ARG A 19 -15.05 -22.87 -24.21
CA ARG A 19 -15.92 -21.88 -24.84
C ARG A 19 -15.09 -20.70 -25.32
N GLY A 20 -14.39 -20.91 -26.44
CA GLY A 20 -13.79 -19.82 -27.22
C GLY A 20 -12.37 -19.43 -26.83
N GLY A 21 -11.50 -20.39 -26.48
CA GLY A 21 -10.07 -20.16 -26.28
C GLY A 21 -9.73 -19.56 -24.91
N VAL A 22 -10.68 -19.59 -23.98
CA VAL A 22 -10.47 -19.18 -22.59
C VAL A 22 -10.45 -20.44 -21.72
N ASN A 23 -9.28 -20.77 -21.17
CA ASN A 23 -9.15 -21.85 -20.21
C ASN A 23 -9.80 -21.42 -18.89
N PHE A 24 -11.02 -21.87 -18.66
CA PHE A 24 -11.66 -21.72 -17.35
C PHE A 24 -11.06 -22.74 -16.40
N GLN A 25 -10.16 -22.30 -15.52
CA GLN A 25 -9.71 -23.12 -14.41
C GLN A 25 -10.89 -23.33 -13.46
N LYS A 26 -11.40 -24.56 -13.39
CA LYS A 26 -12.40 -24.94 -12.39
C LYS A 26 -11.70 -24.97 -11.03
N VAL A 27 -12.02 -24.01 -10.17
CA VAL A 27 -11.53 -23.98 -8.78
C VAL A 27 -12.58 -24.67 -7.91
N GLN A 28 -12.19 -25.78 -7.28
CA GLN A 28 -13.01 -26.46 -6.30
C GLN A 28 -12.98 -25.64 -5.00
N ILE A 29 -14.13 -25.04 -4.63
CA ILE A 29 -14.26 -24.29 -3.38
C ILE A 29 -14.94 -25.21 -2.38
N GLU A 30 -14.14 -25.88 -1.55
CA GLU A 30 -14.63 -26.80 -0.53
C GLU A 30 -14.57 -26.15 0.85
N SER A 31 -15.60 -26.40 1.67
CA SER A 31 -15.59 -26.04 3.08
C SER A 31 -14.69 -27.02 3.85
N PHE A 32 -13.38 -26.83 3.77
CA PHE A 32 -12.42 -27.53 4.63
C PHE A 32 -12.13 -26.77 5.91
N ASP A 33 -11.49 -27.42 6.88
CA ASP A 33 -10.93 -26.73 8.05
C ASP A 33 -9.85 -25.75 7.58
N SER A 34 -10.25 -24.49 7.45
CA SER A 34 -9.47 -23.40 6.90
C SER A 34 -9.89 -22.10 7.59
N HIS A 35 -9.05 -21.07 7.47
CA HIS A 35 -9.35 -19.74 7.98
C HIS A 35 -10.66 -19.18 7.40
N SER A 36 -11.14 -19.72 6.28
CA SER A 36 -12.40 -19.36 5.62
C SER A 36 -13.67 -19.86 6.31
N VAL A 37 -13.61 -20.83 7.23
CA VAL A 37 -14.80 -21.48 7.83
C VAL A 37 -14.72 -21.49 9.36
N ASP A 38 -15.82 -21.17 10.06
CA ASP A 38 -15.88 -21.18 11.52
C ASP A 38 -15.97 -22.61 12.09
N ALA A 39 -15.83 -22.74 13.42
CA ALA A 39 -15.88 -24.04 14.11
C ALA A 39 -17.24 -24.78 13.98
N PHE A 40 -18.26 -24.15 13.41
CA PHE A 40 -19.58 -24.71 13.15
C PHE A 40 -19.85 -24.89 11.64
N GLY A 41 -18.82 -24.79 10.79
CA GLY A 41 -18.92 -24.99 9.34
C GLY A 41 -19.57 -23.83 8.58
N ARG A 42 -19.64 -22.64 9.18
CA ARG A 42 -20.15 -21.43 8.51
C ARG A 42 -19.03 -20.64 7.86
N TRP A 43 -19.23 -20.18 6.63
CA TRP A 43 -18.28 -19.29 5.96
C TRP A 43 -18.07 -18.00 6.75
N ARG A 44 -16.82 -17.66 7.03
CA ARG A 44 -16.46 -16.37 7.61
C ARG A 44 -16.62 -15.29 6.53
N VAL A 45 -17.43 -14.28 6.82
CA VAL A 45 -17.61 -13.11 5.96
C VAL A 45 -16.98 -11.91 6.64
N SER A 46 -16.08 -11.22 5.94
CA SER A 46 -15.54 -9.93 6.37
C SER A 46 -16.22 -8.80 5.62
N ASN A 47 -16.78 -7.83 6.34
CA ASN A 47 -17.30 -6.59 5.76
C ASN A 47 -16.28 -5.47 5.99
N PRO A 48 -15.35 -5.23 5.04
CA PRO A 48 -14.40 -4.14 5.18
C PRO A 48 -15.14 -2.80 5.23
N LYS A 49 -14.72 -1.92 6.14
CA LYS A 49 -15.27 -0.58 6.28
C LYS A 49 -14.17 0.45 6.00
N THR A 50 -14.38 1.26 4.97
CA THR A 50 -13.53 2.42 4.69
C THR A 50 -13.74 3.47 5.78
N ILE A 51 -12.68 3.78 6.52
CA ILE A 51 -12.68 4.81 7.57
C ILE A 51 -12.25 6.18 7.04
N PHE A 52 -11.51 6.19 5.93
CA PHE A 52 -11.04 7.38 5.25
C PHE A 52 -10.81 7.07 3.77
N ASP A 53 -11.23 7.98 2.92
CA ASP A 53 -10.96 7.97 1.49
C ASP A 53 -10.74 9.42 1.04
N SER A 54 -9.76 9.62 0.17
CA SER A 54 -9.48 10.92 -0.41
C SER A 54 -8.92 10.73 -1.82
N LYS A 55 -9.44 11.54 -2.74
CA LYS A 55 -9.08 11.51 -4.16
C LYS A 55 -8.76 12.92 -4.63
N LEU A 56 -7.79 13.03 -5.52
CA LEU A 56 -7.33 14.30 -6.10
C LEU A 56 -7.96 14.58 -7.48
N LEU A 57 -9.15 14.02 -7.73
CA LEU A 57 -9.87 14.23 -8.98
C LEU A 57 -10.53 15.62 -8.94
N TYR A 58 -10.13 16.50 -9.86
CA TYR A 58 -10.71 17.83 -10.11
C TYR A 58 -10.31 18.97 -9.15
N GLY A 59 -9.34 18.75 -8.27
CA GLY A 59 -8.81 19.79 -7.38
C GLY A 59 -8.41 19.24 -6.02
N ASP A 60 -7.73 20.07 -5.21
CA ASP A 60 -7.50 19.76 -3.80
C ASP A 60 -8.77 20.10 -3.00
N ASN A 61 -9.89 19.51 -3.40
CA ASN A 61 -11.23 19.95 -3.04
C ASN A 61 -11.65 19.50 -1.62
N GLU A 62 -10.68 19.12 -0.79
CA GLU A 62 -10.92 18.60 0.56
C GLU A 62 -10.00 19.27 1.61
N PRO A 63 -10.02 20.62 1.72
CA PRO A 63 -9.23 21.36 2.71
C PRO A 63 -9.62 21.04 4.16
N LEU A 64 -10.72 20.31 4.39
CA LEU A 64 -11.14 19.82 5.70
C LEU A 64 -10.57 18.44 6.04
N LEU A 65 -9.93 17.76 5.09
CA LEU A 65 -9.33 16.43 5.28
C LEU A 65 -7.82 16.51 5.49
N TRP A 66 -7.15 17.44 4.80
CA TRP A 66 -5.71 17.57 4.77
C TRP A 66 -5.23 18.94 5.22
N ASP A 67 -4.13 18.94 5.95
CA ASP A 67 -3.33 20.13 6.22
C ASP A 67 -1.97 20.01 5.55
N GLU A 68 -1.37 21.15 5.23
CA GLU A 68 -0.05 21.23 4.63
C GLU A 68 0.77 22.35 5.27
N GLU A 69 1.92 21.98 5.83
CA GLU A 69 2.77 22.88 6.60
C GLU A 69 4.20 22.92 6.04
N LEU A 70 4.72 24.15 5.88
CA LEU A 70 6.14 24.41 5.67
C LEU A 70 6.81 24.53 7.04
N ILE A 71 7.52 23.48 7.45
CA ILE A 71 8.17 23.40 8.75
C ILE A 71 9.47 24.22 8.75
N SER A 72 10.23 24.19 7.65
CA SER A 72 11.46 24.97 7.52
C SER A 72 11.90 25.15 6.06
N GLY A 73 12.78 26.12 5.83
CA GLY A 73 13.42 26.36 4.54
C GLY A 73 12.48 27.04 3.53
N THR A 74 12.63 26.70 2.25
CA THR A 74 11.79 27.23 1.17
C THR A 74 11.38 26.09 0.25
N MET A 75 10.10 25.74 0.29
CA MET A 75 9.50 24.72 -0.58
C MET A 75 8.13 25.20 -1.04
N ALA A 76 7.78 24.87 -2.29
CA ALA A 76 6.51 25.19 -2.91
C ALA A 76 5.73 23.91 -3.19
N THR A 77 4.41 24.07 -3.33
CA THR A 77 3.51 22.98 -3.71
C THR A 77 2.63 23.40 -4.85
N SER A 78 2.34 22.43 -5.74
CA SER A 78 1.33 22.61 -6.76
C SER A 78 0.21 21.62 -6.55
N GLY A 79 -1.01 22.16 -6.48
CA GLY A 79 -2.24 21.39 -6.36
C GLY A 79 -2.59 20.64 -7.64
N PRO A 80 -3.57 19.73 -7.57
CA PRO A 80 -3.93 18.89 -8.68
C PRO A 80 -4.75 19.71 -9.69
N THR A 81 -4.64 19.32 -10.96
CA THR A 81 -5.38 19.90 -12.08
C THR A 81 -6.12 18.80 -12.85
N ALA A 82 -6.96 19.16 -13.81
CA ALA A 82 -7.62 18.19 -14.68
C ALA A 82 -6.64 17.24 -15.40
N ASN A 83 -5.41 17.70 -15.67
CA ASN A 83 -4.36 16.92 -16.33
C ASN A 83 -3.34 16.32 -15.34
N LYS A 84 -3.41 16.66 -14.05
CA LYS A 84 -2.45 16.25 -13.02
C LYS A 84 -3.17 15.95 -11.70
N PRO A 85 -3.70 14.75 -11.48
CA PRO A 85 -4.44 14.41 -10.26
C PRO A 85 -3.49 14.03 -9.10
N PHE A 86 -2.47 14.84 -8.84
CA PHE A 86 -1.47 14.61 -7.78
C PHE A 86 -0.99 15.95 -7.20
N ILE A 87 -0.39 15.89 -6.01
CA ILE A 87 0.28 17.01 -5.35
C ILE A 87 1.79 16.87 -5.59
N ASP A 88 2.42 17.93 -6.07
CA ASP A 88 3.88 17.98 -6.18
C ASP A 88 4.48 18.84 -5.09
N PHE A 89 5.53 18.33 -4.45
CA PHE A 89 6.40 19.11 -3.58
C PHE A 89 7.68 19.47 -4.32
N THR A 90 7.92 20.78 -4.45
CA THR A 90 9.08 21.31 -5.17
C THR A 90 9.97 22.12 -4.23
N SER A 91 11.26 21.79 -4.16
CA SER A 91 12.26 22.68 -3.57
C SER A 91 12.70 23.70 -4.62
N THR A 92 12.71 24.99 -4.25
CA THR A 92 13.04 26.09 -5.18
C THR A 92 14.45 26.64 -4.99
N ASN A 93 15.18 26.19 -3.97
CA ASN A 93 16.55 26.64 -3.67
C ASN A 93 17.44 25.47 -3.23
N THR A 94 18.75 25.68 -3.20
CA THR A 94 19.76 24.77 -2.60
C THR A 94 19.72 24.76 -1.06
N THR A 95 18.65 25.30 -0.47
CA THR A 95 18.46 25.40 0.97
C THR A 95 17.72 24.17 1.47
N ALA A 96 18.22 23.59 2.56
CA ALA A 96 17.51 22.52 3.27
C ALA A 96 16.13 23.01 3.72
N GLY A 97 15.10 22.18 3.53
CA GLY A 97 13.74 22.50 3.91
C GLY A 97 12.95 21.24 4.18
N ARG A 98 11.87 21.42 4.94
CA ARG A 98 10.93 20.34 5.30
C ARG A 98 9.52 20.85 5.08
N ARG A 99 8.75 20.12 4.27
CA ARG A 99 7.33 20.34 4.08
C ARG A 99 6.59 19.02 4.30
N VAL A 100 5.43 19.09 4.94
CA VAL A 100 4.62 17.93 5.29
C VAL A 100 3.18 18.20 4.90
N ARG A 101 2.49 17.15 4.46
CA ARG A 101 1.04 17.12 4.31
C ARG A 101 0.49 15.94 5.09
N GLN A 102 -0.53 16.18 5.89
CA GLN A 102 -1.07 15.19 6.83
C GLN A 102 -2.59 15.32 6.91
N THR A 103 -3.29 14.21 7.20
CA THR A 103 -4.72 14.27 7.51
C THR A 103 -4.97 14.88 8.90
N PHE A 104 -6.06 15.63 9.06
CA PHE A 104 -6.51 16.09 10.39
C PHE A 104 -6.94 14.94 11.30
N THR A 105 -7.40 13.83 10.71
CA THR A 105 -7.85 12.66 11.45
C THR A 105 -6.67 11.76 11.79
N ARG A 106 -6.62 11.29 13.04
CA ARG A 106 -5.73 10.22 13.47
C ARG A 106 -6.48 8.89 13.47
N PHE A 107 -5.94 7.90 12.75
CA PHE A 107 -6.54 6.57 12.67
C PHE A 107 -6.03 5.70 13.81
N ASN A 108 -6.79 5.66 14.90
CA ASN A 108 -6.44 4.83 16.05
C ASN A 108 -6.53 3.33 15.71
N TYR A 109 -5.58 2.56 16.22
CA TYR A 109 -5.59 1.11 16.15
C TYR A 109 -6.89 0.55 16.79
N GLN A 110 -7.53 -0.39 16.10
CA GLN A 110 -8.71 -1.10 16.60
C GLN A 110 -8.32 -2.55 16.92
N PRO A 111 -8.17 -2.91 18.21
CA PRO A 111 -7.81 -4.26 18.61
C PRO A 111 -8.76 -5.31 18.02
N GLY A 112 -8.20 -6.41 17.51
CA GLY A 112 -8.97 -7.51 16.91
C GLY A 112 -9.45 -7.23 15.48
N LYS A 113 -9.03 -6.13 14.85
CA LYS A 113 -9.29 -5.85 13.44
C LYS A 113 -7.99 -5.60 12.69
N SER A 114 -7.94 -6.06 11.44
CA SER A 114 -6.90 -5.67 10.50
C SER A 114 -7.11 -4.21 10.08
N GLN A 115 -6.00 -3.49 9.91
CA GLN A 115 -5.97 -2.15 9.36
C GLN A 115 -5.16 -2.19 8.06
N MET A 116 -5.73 -1.63 7.00
CA MET A 116 -5.10 -1.55 5.69
C MET A 116 -5.07 -0.08 5.26
N ILE A 117 -3.92 0.36 4.76
CA ILE A 117 -3.74 1.66 4.14
C ILE A 117 -3.37 1.45 2.68
N LEU A 118 -4.00 2.21 1.79
CA LEU A 118 -3.69 2.22 0.36
C LEU A 118 -3.31 3.64 -0.01
N MET A 119 -2.11 3.81 -0.55
CA MET A 119 -1.60 5.12 -0.96
C MET A 119 -0.89 4.97 -2.30
N THR A 120 -0.97 6.03 -3.10
CA THR A 120 -0.24 6.14 -4.35
C THR A 120 0.63 7.37 -4.28
N GLY A 121 1.92 7.21 -4.60
CA GLY A 121 2.87 8.30 -4.60
C GLY A 121 4.14 7.92 -5.32
N ILE A 122 4.90 8.95 -5.73
CA ILE A 122 6.19 8.80 -6.38
C ILE A 122 7.25 9.31 -5.40
N LEU A 123 8.10 8.41 -4.93
CA LEU A 123 9.21 8.77 -4.02
C LEU A 123 10.47 9.19 -4.77
N GLU A 124 10.66 8.78 -6.02
CA GLU A 124 11.76 9.25 -6.86
C GLU A 124 11.25 9.55 -8.27
N LEU A 125 11.65 10.70 -8.79
CA LEU A 125 11.30 11.10 -10.15
C LEU A 125 12.24 10.41 -11.15
N ALA A 126 11.71 10.06 -12.33
CA ALA A 126 12.53 9.54 -13.44
C ALA A 126 13.70 10.48 -13.83
N SER A 127 13.59 11.78 -13.52
CA SER A 127 14.67 12.77 -13.68
C SER A 127 15.91 12.55 -12.80
N GLY A 128 15.93 11.46 -12.02
CA GLY A 128 17.07 10.99 -11.24
C GLY A 128 17.02 11.41 -9.77
N THR A 129 17.73 10.61 -8.98
CA THR A 129 17.94 10.79 -7.54
C THR A 129 18.44 12.20 -7.21
N LYS A 130 17.77 12.85 -6.24
CA LYS A 130 18.25 14.13 -5.69
C LYS A 130 19.02 13.86 -4.40
N THR A 131 20.33 14.03 -4.43
CA THR A 131 21.21 13.88 -3.25
C THR A 131 20.76 14.80 -2.12
N GLY A 132 20.71 14.27 -0.90
CA GLY A 132 20.32 15.04 0.30
C GLY A 132 18.83 15.34 0.41
N CYS A 133 17.98 14.73 -0.43
CA CYS A 133 16.53 14.81 -0.31
C CYS A 133 15.98 13.52 0.31
N GLN A 134 15.09 13.69 1.28
CA GLN A 134 14.31 12.61 1.87
C GLN A 134 12.84 12.78 1.52
N ARG A 135 12.19 11.70 1.10
CA ARG A 135 10.76 11.68 0.77
C ARG A 135 10.14 10.48 1.43
N ARG A 136 8.98 10.68 2.04
CA ARG A 136 8.30 9.65 2.84
C ARG A 136 6.80 9.66 2.54
N ILE A 137 6.21 8.48 2.48
CA ILE A 137 4.77 8.27 2.35
C ILE A 137 4.35 7.10 3.23
N GLY A 138 3.33 7.27 4.06
CA GLY A 138 3.06 6.30 5.11
C GLY A 138 1.98 6.72 6.10
N MET A 139 1.79 5.88 7.11
CA MET A 139 1.04 6.20 8.31
C MET A 139 2.04 6.44 9.44
N PHE A 140 2.46 7.69 9.61
CA PHE A 140 3.50 8.08 10.57
C PHE A 140 3.39 9.53 11.03
N ASP A 141 4.08 9.83 12.12
CA ASP A 141 4.35 11.18 12.62
C ASP A 141 5.85 11.32 12.99
N ASP A 142 6.19 12.38 13.72
CA ASP A 142 7.57 12.66 14.13
C ASP A 142 8.10 11.63 15.15
N ASP A 143 7.22 10.91 15.83
CA ASP A 143 7.56 10.00 16.92
C ASP A 143 7.40 8.53 16.55
N ASN A 144 6.37 8.15 15.78
CA ASN A 144 6.03 6.75 15.49
C ASN A 144 5.37 6.57 14.12
N GLY A 145 5.51 5.36 13.56
CA GLY A 145 4.70 4.91 12.43
C GLY A 145 5.42 3.98 11.48
N ALA A 146 4.79 3.73 10.33
CA ALA A 146 5.35 2.94 9.25
C ALA A 146 5.20 3.68 7.92
N PHE A 147 6.27 3.74 7.14
CA PHE A 147 6.30 4.48 5.89
C PHE A 147 7.29 3.89 4.89
N PHE A 148 7.01 4.13 3.61
CA PHE A 148 8.01 4.02 2.56
C PHE A 148 8.85 5.29 2.53
N GLU A 149 10.14 5.12 2.32
CA GLU A 149 11.13 6.19 2.29
C GLU A 149 12.01 6.07 1.05
N SER A 150 12.33 7.21 0.46
CA SER A 150 13.56 7.37 -0.32
C SER A 150 14.48 8.32 0.44
N ASP A 151 15.65 7.82 0.81
CA ASP A 151 16.73 8.63 1.39
C ASP A 151 17.88 8.73 0.39
N ALA A 152 18.00 9.90 -0.25
CA ALA A 152 18.98 10.15 -1.29
C ALA A 152 19.04 9.04 -2.36
N GLY A 153 17.87 8.48 -2.73
CA GLY A 153 17.72 7.44 -3.74
C GLY A 153 17.72 6.01 -3.22
N THR A 154 17.99 5.80 -1.93
CA THR A 154 17.84 4.47 -1.32
C THR A 154 16.38 4.29 -0.90
N ILE A 155 15.67 3.40 -1.58
CA ILE A 155 14.28 3.07 -1.26
C ILE A 155 14.25 2.02 -0.15
N GLY A 156 13.34 2.20 0.81
CA GLY A 156 13.12 1.24 1.89
C GLY A 156 11.76 1.39 2.56
N VAL A 157 11.38 0.38 3.33
CA VAL A 157 10.27 0.45 4.30
C VAL A 157 10.88 0.73 5.66
N THR A 158 10.43 1.77 6.33
CA THR A 158 10.91 2.19 7.64
C THR A 158 9.80 2.05 8.67
N VAL A 159 10.12 1.42 9.80
CA VAL A 159 9.31 1.46 11.01
C VAL A 159 9.98 2.39 12.01
N ARG A 160 9.25 3.40 12.45
CA ARG A 160 9.68 4.39 13.45
C ARG A 160 9.02 4.12 14.79
N THR A 161 9.83 4.10 15.86
CA THR A 161 9.33 3.99 17.24
C THR A 161 10.03 4.98 18.17
N LYS A 162 9.31 5.46 19.19
CA LYS A 162 9.85 6.27 20.30
C LYS A 162 9.65 5.63 21.68
N ASP A 163 9.41 4.33 21.72
CA ASP A 163 9.19 3.56 22.94
C ASP A 163 10.40 3.58 23.90
N SER A 164 11.61 3.73 23.36
CA SER A 164 12.84 3.90 24.15
C SER A 164 13.04 5.31 24.75
N GLY A 165 12.13 6.26 24.48
CA GLY A 165 12.27 7.67 24.86
C GLY A 165 13.04 8.52 23.84
N SER A 166 13.55 7.92 22.77
CA SER A 166 14.12 8.60 21.60
C SER A 166 13.62 7.94 20.32
N VAL A 167 13.56 8.71 19.23
CA VAL A 167 13.09 8.21 17.94
C VAL A 167 14.15 7.28 17.34
N VAL A 168 13.73 6.08 16.97
CA VAL A 168 14.54 5.06 16.31
C VAL A 168 13.84 4.64 15.02
N ASP A 169 14.58 4.70 13.91
CA ASP A 169 14.12 4.26 12.59
C ASP A 169 14.78 2.91 12.26
N THR A 170 13.96 1.91 11.98
CA THR A 170 14.39 0.60 11.48
C THR A 170 13.99 0.49 10.01
N THR A 171 14.96 0.68 9.12
CA THR A 171 14.73 0.65 7.67
C THR A 171 15.14 -0.71 7.07
N VAL A 172 14.23 -1.30 6.30
CA VAL A 172 14.50 -2.46 5.44
C VAL A 172 14.63 -1.96 4.01
N ALA A 173 15.87 -1.92 3.52
CA ALA A 173 16.18 -1.48 2.15
C ALA A 173 15.51 -2.39 1.11
N GLN A 174 15.16 -1.81 -0.04
CA GLN A 174 14.52 -2.49 -1.18
C GLN A 174 15.26 -3.76 -1.61
N SER A 175 16.60 -3.74 -1.58
CA SER A 175 17.46 -4.89 -1.89
C SER A 175 17.26 -6.11 -0.97
N SER A 176 16.60 -5.93 0.17
CA SER A 176 16.32 -6.97 1.17
C SER A 176 14.85 -7.41 1.16
N TRP A 177 14.03 -6.91 0.25
CA TRP A 177 12.62 -7.31 0.14
C TRP A 177 12.51 -8.70 -0.50
N ASN A 178 11.60 -9.51 0.03
CA ASN A 178 11.52 -10.95 -0.28
C ASN A 178 10.19 -11.38 -0.94
N ILE A 179 9.27 -10.44 -1.18
CA ILE A 179 7.96 -10.72 -1.82
C ILE A 179 7.91 -10.01 -3.17
N ASP A 180 7.89 -8.68 -3.14
CA ASP A 180 7.91 -7.83 -4.33
C ASP A 180 8.92 -6.72 -4.11
N THR A 181 9.94 -6.64 -4.97
CA THR A 181 10.97 -5.62 -4.93
C THR A 181 10.47 -4.27 -5.47
N MET A 182 9.34 -4.23 -6.19
CA MET A 182 8.81 -3.01 -6.84
C MET A 182 9.87 -2.27 -7.69
N ASP A 183 10.77 -3.01 -8.35
CA ASP A 183 11.80 -2.48 -9.24
C ASP A 183 11.30 -2.34 -10.70
N GLY A 184 10.09 -2.82 -10.98
CA GLY A 184 9.48 -2.76 -12.30
C GLY A 184 9.81 -3.96 -13.18
N ASP A 185 10.60 -4.92 -12.68
CA ASP A 185 10.78 -6.21 -13.33
C ASP A 185 9.63 -7.14 -12.91
N ALA A 186 9.02 -7.81 -13.88
CA ALA A 186 7.76 -8.53 -13.70
C ALA A 186 7.86 -9.83 -12.86
N ASP A 187 9.02 -10.13 -12.28
CA ASP A 187 9.26 -11.32 -11.47
C ASP A 187 9.19 -11.01 -9.97
N SER A 188 8.00 -10.61 -9.52
CA SER A 188 7.60 -10.71 -8.12
C SER A 188 6.95 -12.10 -7.94
N ALA A 189 7.56 -12.94 -7.11
CA ALA A 189 7.28 -14.39 -7.00
C ALA A 189 5.81 -14.80 -6.77
#